data_AF-A0A8J3R2X9-F1
#
_entry.id   AF-A0A8J3R2X9-F1
#
_cell.length_a   1.000
_cell.length_b   1.000
_cell.length_c   1.000
_cell.angle_alpha   90.00
_cell.angle_beta   90.00
_cell.angle_gamma   90.00
#
_symmetry.space_group_name_H-M   'P 1'
#
loop_
_entity.id
_entity.type
_entity.pdbx_description
1 polymer ?
#
loop_
_entity_poly.entity_id
_entity_poly.type
_entity_poly.pdbx_seq_one_letter_code
_entity_poly.pdbx_strand_id
1 'polypeptide(L)'
;MKPQRQPLFSYDDGMSAEAVGMHMPPVVTLNDLAAMIAADPHGHRYETSPEGALSVMPPPDSEHAETASRLLVWLAMGGWPAEQILQAAAVRIPGPTGDGGRTPDLTLWSPGLSREASGWLSRTFCS
;
A
#
# COMPACT_ATOMS: atom_id res chain seq x y z
N MET A 1 31.92 4.50 47.25
CA MET A 1 31.33 3.42 46.44
C MET A 1 30.19 4.04 45.62
N LYS A 2 30.46 4.43 44.36
CA LYS A 2 29.46 5.08 43.49
C LYS A 2 28.60 3.98 42.84
N PRO A 3 27.25 4.09 42.82
CA PRO A 3 26.43 3.14 42.11
C PRO A 3 26.58 3.39 40.60
N GLN A 4 26.90 2.33 39.84
CA GLN A 4 26.85 2.36 38.39
C GLN A 4 25.38 2.45 37.96
N ARG A 5 25.02 3.51 37.22
CA ARG A 5 23.79 3.52 36.43
C ARG A 5 23.97 2.53 35.28
N GLN A 6 23.24 1.43 35.31
CA GLN A 6 22.97 0.64 34.11
C GLN A 6 22.05 1.45 33.20
N PRO A 7 22.32 1.57 31.90
CA PRO A 7 21.34 2.13 30.97
C PRO A 7 20.19 1.13 30.83
N LEU A 8 18.99 1.59 31.16
CA LEU A 8 17.73 0.93 30.90
C LEU A 8 17.45 1.07 29.39
N PHE A 9 17.06 -0.03 28.74
CA PHE A 9 16.74 -0.16 27.31
C PHE A 9 17.94 -0.16 26.35
N SER A 10 18.41 -1.36 26.02
CA SER A 10 18.94 -1.63 24.68
C SER A 10 17.77 -1.45 23.71
N TYR A 11 17.79 -0.43 22.87
CA TYR A 11 17.06 -0.52 21.61
C TYR A 11 17.62 -1.76 20.91
N ASP A 12 16.76 -2.68 20.47
CA ASP A 12 17.15 -3.67 19.48
C ASP A 12 17.87 -2.92 18.35
N ASP A 13 19.07 -3.36 17.99
CA ASP A 13 19.72 -3.03 16.73
C ASP A 13 18.79 -3.52 15.62
N GLY A 14 17.81 -2.68 15.28
CA GLY A 14 16.79 -2.95 14.28
C GLY A 14 17.47 -3.24 12.95
N MET A 15 17.08 -4.35 12.33
CA MET A 15 17.52 -4.77 11.01
C MET A 15 17.55 -3.57 10.05
N SER A 16 18.74 -3.24 9.53
CA SER A 16 18.92 -2.01 8.72
C SER A 16 18.30 -2.18 7.33
N ALA A 17 17.86 -1.06 6.74
CA ALA A 17 17.29 -1.08 5.39
C ALA A 17 18.29 -1.62 4.34
N GLU A 18 19.59 -1.40 4.56
CA GLU A 18 20.67 -1.90 3.71
C GLU A 18 20.82 -3.42 3.81
N ALA A 19 20.74 -3.97 5.03
CA ALA A 19 20.82 -5.41 5.26
C ALA A 19 19.64 -6.15 4.59
N VAL A 20 18.44 -5.58 4.68
CA VAL A 20 17.26 -6.09 3.96
C VAL A 20 17.44 -5.92 2.45
N GLY A 21 17.92 -4.76 2.00
CA GLY A 21 18.12 -4.42 0.60
C GLY A 21 19.06 -5.37 -0.15
N MET A 22 20.06 -5.95 0.52
CA MET A 22 20.96 -6.95 -0.06
C MET A 22 20.26 -8.26 -0.47
N HIS A 23 19.11 -8.55 0.13
CA HIS A 23 18.31 -9.75 -0.15
C HIS A 23 17.08 -9.47 -1.01
N MET A 24 16.80 -8.20 -1.31
CA MET A 24 15.67 -7.80 -2.15
C MET A 24 16.03 -7.97 -3.64
N PRO A 25 15.08 -8.39 -4.48
CA PRO A 25 15.28 -8.40 -5.91
C PRO A 25 15.57 -6.96 -6.40
N PRO A 26 16.45 -6.79 -7.41
CA PRO A 26 16.82 -5.46 -7.91
C PRO A 26 15.65 -4.73 -8.59
N VAL A 27 14.60 -5.46 -8.97
CA VAL A 27 13.34 -4.94 -9.51
C VAL A 27 12.20 -5.72 -8.87
N VAL A 28 11.25 -5.03 -8.26
CA VAL A 28 10.00 -5.62 -7.75
C VAL A 28 8.90 -5.41 -8.80
N THR A 29 8.41 -6.49 -9.40
CA THR A 29 7.29 -6.42 -10.36
C THR A 29 5.95 -6.36 -9.66
N LEU A 30 4.87 -6.02 -10.38
CA LEU A 30 3.51 -6.09 -9.82
C LEU A 30 3.09 -7.51 -9.40
N ASN A 31 3.62 -8.55 -10.05
CA ASN A 31 3.36 -9.93 -9.64
C ASN A 31 4.07 -10.26 -8.32
N ASP A 32 5.30 -9.78 -8.14
CA ASP A 32 6.03 -9.93 -6.88
C ASP A 32 5.30 -9.18 -5.77
N LEU A 33 4.82 -7.95 -6.06
CA LEU A 33 4.04 -7.15 -5.14
C LEU A 33 2.75 -7.87 -4.70
N ALA A 34 2.02 -8.47 -5.65
CA ALA A 34 0.82 -9.26 -5.36
C ALA A 34 1.15 -10.48 -4.48
N ALA A 35 2.27 -11.16 -4.74
CA ALA A 35 2.72 -12.29 -3.93
C ALA A 35 3.11 -11.87 -2.51
N MET A 36 3.76 -10.71 -2.36
CA MET A 36 4.10 -10.13 -1.06
C MET A 36 2.85 -9.79 -0.24
N ILE A 37 1.86 -9.13 -0.85
CA ILE A 37 0.59 -8.81 -0.18
C ILE A 37 -0.13 -10.10 0.25
N ALA A 38 -0.17 -11.12 -0.63
CA ALA A 38 -0.81 -12.39 -0.31
C ALA A 38 -0.10 -13.17 0.81
N ALA A 39 1.21 -12.98 0.97
CA ALA A 39 2.02 -13.65 1.99
C ALA A 39 2.03 -12.92 3.34
N ASP A 40 1.61 -11.66 3.41
CA ASP A 40 1.67 -10.86 4.62
C ASP A 40 0.43 -11.04 5.52
N PRO A 41 0.56 -11.67 6.70
CA PRO A 41 -0.57 -11.87 7.61
C PRO A 41 -0.94 -10.59 8.38
N HIS A 42 -0.10 -9.56 8.33
CA HIS A 42 -0.28 -8.34 9.12
C HIS A 42 -1.06 -7.25 8.38
N GLY A 43 -1.31 -7.42 7.07
CA GLY A 43 -2.13 -6.51 6.28
C GLY A 43 -1.46 -5.18 5.95
N HIS A 44 -0.12 -5.17 5.84
CA HIS A 44 0.61 -3.99 5.37
C HIS A 44 0.21 -3.63 3.95
N ARG A 45 0.29 -2.34 3.65
CA ARG A 45 0.10 -1.83 2.29
C ARG A 45 1.45 -1.84 1.58
N TYR A 46 1.51 -2.52 0.44
CA TYR A 46 2.68 -2.59 -0.42
C TYR A 46 2.44 -1.80 -1.71
N GLU A 47 3.40 -0.96 -2.09
CA GLU A 47 3.32 -0.13 -3.29
C GLU A 47 4.69 -0.03 -3.98
N THR A 48 4.70 0.07 -5.32
CA THR A 48 5.94 0.26 -6.10
C THR A 48 5.84 1.51 -6.97
N SER A 49 6.83 2.40 -6.90
CA SER A 49 6.86 3.57 -7.77
C SER A 49 7.13 3.16 -9.23
N PRO A 50 6.78 4.00 -10.21
CA PRO A 50 7.15 3.77 -11.62
C PRO A 50 8.68 3.66 -11.83
N GLU A 51 9.47 4.20 -10.91
CA GLU A 51 10.94 4.12 -10.88
C GLU A 51 11.45 2.86 -10.17
N GLY A 52 10.56 2.03 -9.61
CA GLY A 52 10.89 0.76 -8.97
C GLY A 52 11.09 0.82 -7.44
N ALA A 53 10.82 1.96 -6.78
CA ALA A 53 10.95 2.06 -5.33
C ALA A 53 9.79 1.35 -4.62
N LEU A 54 10.10 0.36 -3.77
CA LEU A 54 9.12 -0.32 -2.92
C LEU A 54 8.84 0.50 -1.65
N SER A 55 7.57 0.75 -1.37
CA SER A 55 7.07 1.29 -0.12
C SER A 55 6.23 0.24 0.60
N VAL A 56 6.48 0.08 1.91
CA VAL A 56 5.69 -0.78 2.79
C VAL A 56 5.16 0.11 3.92
N MET A 57 3.84 0.21 4.02
CA MET A 57 3.17 1.04 5.02
C MET A 57 2.40 0.16 6.00
N PRO A 58 2.31 0.55 7.28
CA PRO A 58 1.48 -0.14 8.25
C PRO A 58 0.01 -0.19 7.80
N PRO A 59 -0.78 -1.15 8.31
CA PRO A 59 -2.22 -1.14 8.12
C PRO A 59 -2.82 0.20 8.59
N PRO A 60 -3.87 0.70 7.91
CA PRO A 60 -4.53 1.93 8.32
C PRO A 60 -5.16 1.78 9.71
N ASP A 61 -5.03 2.82 10.52
CA ASP A 61 -5.72 2.89 11.82
C ASP A 61 -7.18 3.37 11.66
N SER A 62 -7.89 3.47 12.78
CA SER A 62 -9.28 3.91 12.80
C SER A 62 -9.47 5.35 12.32
N GLU A 63 -8.51 6.24 12.59
CA GLU A 63 -8.61 7.66 12.19
C GLU A 63 -8.49 7.78 10.66
N HIS A 64 -7.56 7.02 10.09
CA HIS A 64 -7.40 6.91 8.63
C HIS A 64 -8.66 6.33 7.97
N ALA A 65 -9.20 5.25 8.53
CA ALA A 65 -10.43 4.62 8.03
C ALA A 65 -11.65 5.55 8.13
N GLU A 66 -11.78 6.29 9.22
CA GLU A 66 -12.85 7.28 9.41
C GLU A 66 -12.77 8.40 8.36
N THR A 67 -11.57 8.91 8.11
CA THR A 67 -11.34 9.96 7.10
C THR A 67 -11.70 9.48 5.70
N ALA A 68 -11.18 8.32 5.28
CA ALA A 68 -11.49 7.75 3.97
C ALA A 68 -12.99 7.47 3.78
N SER A 69 -13.67 7.04 4.84
CA SER A 69 -15.12 6.78 4.83
C SER A 69 -15.94 8.06 4.70
N ARG A 70 -15.56 9.13 5.42
CA ARG A 70 -16.22 10.43 5.33
C ARG A 70 -16.12 11.01 3.91
N LEU A 71 -14.96 10.89 3.28
CA LEU A 71 -14.77 11.35 1.89
C LEU A 71 -15.62 10.56 0.90
N LEU A 72 -15.70 9.23 1.05
CA LEU A 72 -16.58 8.39 0.23
C LEU A 72 -18.05 8.81 0.36
N VAL A 73 -18.54 8.96 1.60
CA VAL A 73 -19.93 9.37 1.86
C VAL A 73 -20.19 10.77 1.30
N TRP A 74 -19.25 11.70 1.46
CA TRP A 74 -19.39 13.05 0.93
C TRP A 74 -19.52 13.08 -0.60
N LEU A 75 -18.68 12.30 -1.31
CA LEU A 75 -18.77 12.19 -2.78
C LEU A 75 -20.10 11.55 -3.22
N ALA A 76 -20.53 10.47 -2.56
CA ALA A 76 -21.80 9.81 -2.86
C ALA A 76 -22.99 10.76 -2.66
N MET A 77 -23.02 11.50 -1.54
CA MET A 77 -24.05 12.51 -1.26
C MET A 77 -24.00 13.69 -2.23
N GLY A 78 -22.83 13.98 -2.81
CA GLY A 78 -22.64 14.95 -3.89
C GLY A 78 -23.18 14.50 -5.26
N GLY A 79 -23.73 13.29 -5.37
CA GLY A 79 -24.33 12.76 -6.59
C GLY A 79 -23.36 12.01 -7.50
N TRP A 80 -22.14 11.72 -7.04
CA TRP A 80 -21.23 10.87 -7.79
C TRP A 80 -21.73 9.41 -7.80
N PRO A 81 -21.76 8.75 -8.97
CA PRO A 81 -22.20 7.36 -9.07
C PRO A 81 -21.29 6.42 -8.27
N ALA A 82 -21.89 5.46 -7.57
CA ALA A 82 -21.15 4.53 -6.71
C ALA A 82 -20.13 3.69 -7.49
N GLU A 83 -20.41 3.36 -8.76
CA GLU A 83 -19.50 2.63 -9.64
C GLU A 83 -18.27 3.43 -10.07
N GLN A 84 -18.25 4.75 -9.83
CA GLN A 84 -17.11 5.64 -10.10
C GLN A 84 -16.24 5.87 -8.87
N ILE A 85 -16.71 5.53 -7.68
CA ILE A 85 -15.98 5.75 -6.43
C ILE A 85 -15.53 4.40 -5.90
N LEU A 86 -14.23 4.14 -5.88
CA LEU A 86 -13.68 2.89 -5.32
C LEU A 86 -12.73 3.22 -4.17
N GLN A 87 -12.89 2.52 -3.05
CA GLN A 87 -11.93 2.54 -1.93
C GLN A 87 -10.85 1.48 -2.14
N ALA A 88 -9.63 1.81 -1.71
CA ALA A 88 -8.47 0.91 -1.74
C ALA A 88 -8.29 0.19 -3.10
N ALA A 89 -8.54 0.89 -4.19
CA ALA A 89 -8.42 0.33 -5.53
C ALA A 89 -6.96 0.30 -5.97
N ALA A 90 -6.52 -0.84 -6.47
CA ALA A 90 -5.17 -1.02 -7.00
C ALA A 90 -5.03 -0.32 -8.36
N VAL A 91 -4.12 0.65 -8.46
CA VAL A 91 -3.85 1.42 -9.68
C VAL A 91 -2.49 1.03 -10.24
N ARG A 92 -2.45 0.70 -11.53
CA ARG A 92 -1.22 0.49 -12.29
C ARG A 92 -0.76 1.82 -12.88
N ILE A 93 0.50 2.18 -12.66
CA ILE A 93 1.11 3.41 -13.18
C ILE A 93 2.27 3.01 -14.11
N PRO A 94 2.17 3.22 -15.43
CA PRO A 94 3.26 2.90 -16.34
C PRO A 94 4.52 3.70 -16.03
N GLY A 95 5.67 3.03 -16.08
CA GLY A 95 6.99 3.62 -15.84
C GLY A 95 8.03 3.20 -16.88
N PRO A 96 9.20 3.86 -16.91
CA PRO A 96 10.24 3.63 -17.92
C PRO A 96 10.95 2.27 -17.78
N THR A 97 10.97 1.70 -16.58
CA THR A 97 11.67 0.45 -16.25
C THR A 97 10.71 -0.70 -15.89
N GLY A 98 9.41 -0.42 -15.87
CA GLY A 98 8.35 -1.32 -15.42
C GLY A 98 7.15 -0.50 -14.93
N ASP A 99 6.05 -1.16 -14.59
CA ASP A 99 4.91 -0.47 -14.00
C ASP A 99 5.02 -0.40 -12.48
N GLY A 100 4.63 0.75 -11.94
CA GLY A 100 4.36 0.92 -10.52
C GLY A 100 2.95 0.49 -10.14
N GLY A 101 2.77 0.13 -8.87
CA GLY A 101 1.49 -0.19 -8.24
C GLY A 101 1.23 0.75 -7.06
N ARG A 102 0.06 1.37 -7.03
CA ARG A 102 -0.42 2.20 -5.91
C ARG A 102 -1.78 1.71 -5.44
N THR A 103 -2.09 1.92 -4.17
CA THR A 103 -3.41 1.66 -3.60
C THR A 103 -3.86 2.90 -2.85
N PRO A 104 -4.37 3.93 -3.57
CA PRO A 104 -4.94 5.10 -2.92
C PRO A 104 -6.13 4.72 -2.04
N ASP A 105 -6.35 5.49 -0.97
CA ASP A 105 -7.47 5.23 -0.06
C ASP A 105 -8.83 5.38 -0.76
N LEU A 106 -8.90 6.31 -1.71
CA LEU A 106 -10.06 6.56 -2.54
C LEU A 106 -9.65 6.91 -3.97
N THR A 107 -10.40 6.40 -4.93
CA THR A 107 -10.25 6.70 -6.35
C THR A 107 -11.59 7.12 -6.93
N LEU A 108 -11.54 8.11 -7.83
CA LEU A 108 -12.69 8.58 -8.59
C LEU A 108 -12.41 8.38 -10.08
N TRP A 109 -13.33 7.72 -10.78
CA TRP A 109 -13.14 7.30 -12.16
C TRP A 109 -14.13 8.00 -13.09
N SER A 110 -13.69 8.33 -14.30
CA SER A 110 -14.63 8.72 -15.34
C SER A 110 -15.58 7.54 -15.68
N PRO A 111 -16.80 7.83 -16.17
CA PRO A 111 -17.76 6.79 -16.53
C PRO A 111 -17.14 5.70 -17.41
N GLY A 112 -17.31 4.44 -17.04
CA GLY A 112 -16.85 3.27 -17.81
C GLY A 112 -15.40 2.82 -17.55
N LEU A 113 -14.57 3.59 -16.85
CA LEU A 113 -13.14 3.26 -16.68
C LEU A 113 -12.78 2.50 -15.39
N SER A 114 -13.69 2.43 -14.41
CA SER A 114 -13.37 1.92 -13.07
C SER A 114 -12.99 0.44 -13.03
N ARG A 115 -13.54 -0.39 -13.93
CA ARG A 115 -13.25 -1.85 -13.98
C ARG A 115 -11.99 -2.22 -14.73
N GLU A 116 -11.58 -1.44 -15.73
CA GLU A 116 -10.42 -1.76 -16.58
C GLU A 116 -9.11 -1.29 -15.95
N ALA A 117 -9.13 -0.17 -15.23
CA ALA A 117 -7.93 0.42 -14.64
C ALA A 117 -7.59 -0.11 -13.23
N SER A 118 -8.56 -0.68 -12.51
CA SER A 118 -8.37 -1.31 -11.18
C SER A 118 -7.81 -2.75 -11.23
N GLY A 119 -7.43 -3.21 -12.43
CA GLY A 119 -7.43 -4.63 -12.77
C GLY A 119 -6.23 -5.48 -12.30
N TRP A 120 -5.14 -4.91 -11.77
CA TRP A 120 -3.94 -5.75 -11.54
C TRP A 120 -4.02 -6.62 -10.27
N LEU A 121 -4.77 -6.22 -9.24
CA LEU A 121 -5.05 -7.05 -8.05
C LEU A 121 -6.38 -7.82 -8.12
N SER A 122 -7.09 -7.77 -9.26
CA SER A 122 -8.49 -8.23 -9.38
C SER A 122 -8.72 -9.74 -9.34
N ARG A 123 -7.73 -10.60 -9.04
CA ARG A 123 -7.89 -12.06 -9.12
C ARG A 123 -7.56 -12.88 -7.88
N THR A 124 -7.18 -12.30 -6.75
CA THR A 124 -6.65 -13.11 -5.62
C THR A 124 -7.28 -12.85 -4.25
N PHE A 125 -8.10 -11.80 -4.07
CA PHE A 125 -8.58 -11.39 -2.74
C PHE A 125 -10.08 -11.65 -2.47
N CYS A 126 -10.76 -12.38 -3.34
CA CYS A 126 -12.15 -12.82 -3.13
C CYS A 126 -12.25 -14.32 -3.38
N SER A 127 -11.93 -15.12 -2.36
CA SER A 127 -12.32 -16.52 -2.23
C SER A 127 -12.43 -16.88 -0.76
#